data_AF-A0AAD4Z4D4-F1
#
_entry.id   AF-A0AAD4Z4D4-F1
#
_cell.length_a   1.000
_cell.length_b   1.000
_cell.length_c   1.000
_cell.angle_alpha   90.00
_cell.angle_beta   90.00
_cell.angle_gamma   90.00
#
_symmetry.space_group_name_H-M   'P 1'
#
loop_
_entity.id
_entity.type
_entity.pdbx_description
1 polymer ?
#
loop_
_entity_poly.entity_id
_entity_poly.type
_entity_poly.pdbx_seq_one_letter_code
_entity_poly.pdbx_strand_id
1 'polypeptide(L)'
;MPCNWFMLQIHIEQGPVLEWVGFPLPVVKGIAGQTRLKVTMRGSQGHAGTVPMSMRHDFMAAAAELIVLLESLCKHPQVHITLVTTERSTHACFF
;
A
#
# COMPACT_ATOMS: atom_id res chain seq x y z
N MET A 1 44.85 -2.66 -10.05
CA MET A 1 44.17 -3.87 -9.55
C MET A 1 42.67 -3.58 -9.50
N PRO A 2 41.81 -4.35 -10.17
CA PRO A 2 40.38 -4.14 -10.03
C PRO A 2 39.95 -4.52 -8.60
N CYS A 3 39.17 -3.64 -7.99
CA CYS A 3 38.60 -3.81 -6.66
C CYS A 3 37.28 -4.58 -6.79
N ASN A 4 37.31 -5.89 -6.57
CA ASN A 4 36.13 -6.76 -6.63
C ASN A 4 35.50 -6.86 -5.23
N TRP A 5 34.90 -5.78 -4.74
CA TRP A 5 34.20 -5.79 -3.44
C TRP A 5 32.72 -6.10 -3.62
N PHE A 6 32.21 -7.02 -2.80
CA PHE A 6 30.77 -7.29 -2.67
C PHE A 6 30.31 -6.92 -1.25
N MET A 7 29.04 -6.54 -1.12
CA MET A 7 28.39 -6.22 0.16
C MET A 7 27.32 -7.28 0.44
N LEU A 8 27.38 -7.87 1.64
CA LEU A 8 26.41 -8.84 2.13
C LEU A 8 25.69 -8.26 3.35
N GLN A 9 24.37 -8.35 3.37
CA GLN A 9 23.55 -7.94 4.50
C GLN A 9 22.74 -9.14 4.99
N ILE A 10 22.78 -9.38 6.30
CA ILE A 10 21.92 -10.34 6.98
C ILE A 10 20.82 -9.54 7.68
N HIS A 11 19.58 -9.96 7.51
CA HIS A 11 18.43 -9.31 8.13
C HIS A 11 17.32 -10.34 8.40
N ILE A 12 16.49 -10.09 9.41
CA ILE A 12 15.25 -10.84 9.65
C ILE A 12 14.19 -10.48 8.60
N GLU A 13 13.19 -11.33 8.38
CA GLU A 13 12.17 -11.09 7.34
C GLU A 13 11.31 -9.84 7.58
N GLN A 14 11.05 -9.49 8.84
CA GLN A 14 10.06 -8.48 9.25
C GLN A 14 8.61 -8.80 8.79
N GLY A 15 8.33 -10.05 8.44
CA GLY A 15 7.01 -10.56 8.08
C GLY A 15 6.80 -11.99 8.58
N PRO A 16 5.61 -12.57 8.32
CA PRO A 16 5.26 -13.91 8.79
C PRO A 16 5.57 -15.02 7.76
N VAL A 17 6.11 -14.69 6.58
CA VAL A 17 6.15 -15.60 5.44
C VAL A 17 7.08 -16.78 5.70
N LEU A 18 8.30 -16.54 6.18
CA LEU A 18 9.30 -17.60 6.39
C LEU A 18 8.90 -18.59 7.47
N GLU A 19 8.28 -18.10 8.54
CA GLU A 19 7.71 -18.95 9.58
C GLU A 19 6.58 -19.81 9.00
N TRP A 20 5.66 -19.21 8.25
CA TRP A 20 4.53 -19.93 7.65
C TRP A 20 4.97 -20.99 6.63
N VAL A 21 6.02 -20.71 5.83
CA VAL A 21 6.56 -21.67 4.86
C VAL A 21 7.56 -22.67 5.47
N GLY A 22 7.96 -22.49 6.74
CA GLY A 22 8.92 -23.37 7.42
C GLY A 22 10.35 -23.30 6.86
N PHE A 23 10.73 -22.19 6.22
CA PHE A 23 12.06 -22.04 5.62
C PHE A 23 12.98 -21.21 6.54
N PRO A 24 14.06 -21.80 7.07
CA PRO A 24 14.91 -21.12 8.05
C PRO A 24 15.85 -20.07 7.45
N LEU A 25 16.16 -20.14 6.15
CA LEU A 25 17.09 -19.22 5.49
C LEU A 25 16.78 -19.03 3.99
N PRO A 26 16.12 -17.92 3.61
CA PRO A 26 15.88 -17.58 2.21
C PRO A 26 17.02 -16.71 1.62
N VAL A 27 17.19 -16.78 0.29
CA VAL A 27 17.97 -15.79 -0.47
C VAL A 27 17.00 -14.81 -1.11
N VAL A 28 17.11 -13.53 -0.76
CA VAL A 28 16.27 -12.47 -1.35
C VAL A 28 16.71 -12.19 -2.80
N LYS A 29 15.75 -12.13 -3.72
CA LYS A 29 16.02 -11.83 -5.15
C LYS A 29 16.12 -10.33 -5.44
N GLY A 30 15.57 -9.50 -4.56
CA GLY A 30 15.50 -8.05 -4.71
C GLY A 30 14.73 -7.40 -3.58
N ILE A 31 14.70 -6.08 -3.60
CA ILE A 31 13.98 -5.24 -2.62
C ILE A 31 12.76 -4.66 -3.30
N ALA A 32 11.60 -4.66 -2.62
CA ALA A 32 10.37 -4.11 -3.17
C ALA A 32 10.47 -2.58 -3.35
N GLY A 33 10.10 -2.10 -4.54
CA GLY A 33 9.91 -0.67 -4.78
C GLY A 33 8.60 -0.17 -4.18
N GLN A 34 8.59 1.08 -3.71
CA GLN A 34 7.41 1.69 -3.08
C GLN A 34 7.06 3.00 -3.76
N THR A 35 5.76 3.22 -3.99
CA THR A 35 5.20 4.47 -4.49
C THR A 35 4.14 4.96 -3.53
N ARG A 36 4.15 6.26 -3.22
CA ARG A 36 3.19 6.89 -2.32
C ARG A 36 2.38 7.93 -3.08
N LEU A 37 1.05 7.87 -2.96
CA LEU A 37 0.13 8.75 -3.67
C LEU A 37 -0.74 9.51 -2.69
N LYS A 38 -0.97 10.79 -2.97
CA LYS A 38 -1.90 11.64 -2.21
C LYS A 38 -3.14 11.90 -3.06
N VAL A 39 -4.29 11.41 -2.60
CA VAL A 39 -5.56 11.57 -3.30
C VAL A 39 -6.43 12.58 -2.53
N THR A 40 -6.96 13.57 -3.24
CA THR A 40 -7.93 14.53 -2.68
C THR A 40 -9.27 14.32 -3.36
N MET A 41 -10.28 13.94 -2.59
CA MET A 41 -11.66 13.82 -3.05
C MET A 41 -12.47 15.02 -2.56
N ARG A 42 -13.38 15.50 -3.41
CA ARG A 42 -14.28 16.61 -3.10
C ARG A 42 -15.71 16.12 -3.24
N GLY A 43 -16.51 16.38 -2.21
CA GLY A 43 -17.95 16.15 -2.21
C GLY A 43 -18.71 17.45 -2.03
N SER A 44 -20.04 17.35 -1.98
CA SER A 44 -20.94 18.47 -1.70
C SER A 44 -21.42 18.38 -0.25
N GLN A 45 -21.38 19.50 0.47
CA GLN A 45 -21.94 19.58 1.82
C GLN A 45 -23.46 19.67 1.74
N GLY A 46 -24.15 18.92 2.58
CA GLY A 46 -25.60 18.93 2.67
C GLY A 46 -26.04 18.28 3.97
N HIS A 47 -27.19 18.70 4.50
CA HIS A 47 -27.71 18.09 5.71
C HIS A 47 -28.19 16.66 5.39
N ALA A 48 -27.66 15.69 6.14
CA ALA A 48 -27.94 14.27 5.97
C ALA A 48 -29.43 13.89 6.08
N GLY A 49 -30.30 14.75 6.60
CA GLY A 49 -31.75 14.52 6.69
C GLY A 49 -32.56 15.18 5.58
N THR A 50 -32.00 16.16 4.86
CA THR A 50 -32.76 16.97 3.88
C THR A 50 -32.29 16.79 2.45
N VAL A 51 -31.07 16.30 2.21
CA VAL A 51 -30.59 16.01 0.85
C VAL A 51 -30.96 14.57 0.46
N PRO A 52 -31.83 14.39 -0.56
CA PRO A 52 -32.19 13.08 -1.08
C PRO A 52 -30.97 12.32 -1.58
N MET A 53 -30.96 10.99 -1.45
CA MET A 53 -29.82 10.15 -1.84
C MET A 53 -29.38 10.36 -3.29
N SER A 54 -30.31 10.54 -4.21
CA SER A 54 -30.03 10.76 -5.64
C SER A 54 -29.30 12.08 -5.95
N MET A 55 -29.27 13.02 -5.01
CA MET A 55 -28.62 14.32 -5.16
C MET A 55 -27.32 14.45 -4.36
N ARG A 56 -26.89 13.37 -3.68
CA ARG A 56 -25.68 13.40 -2.86
C ARG A 56 -24.42 13.23 -3.70
N HIS A 57 -23.42 14.05 -3.38
CA HIS A 57 -22.04 13.84 -3.79
C HIS A 57 -21.20 13.60 -2.52
N ASP A 58 -21.28 12.39 -1.98
CA ASP A 58 -20.62 12.00 -0.73
C ASP A 58 -19.19 11.54 -1.00
N PHE A 59 -18.21 12.27 -0.45
CA PHE A 59 -16.80 11.94 -0.63
C PHE A 59 -16.38 10.69 0.16
N MET A 60 -17.03 10.36 1.28
CA MET A 60 -16.69 9.17 2.07
C MET A 60 -17.18 7.91 1.39
N ALA A 61 -18.35 7.94 0.75
CA ALA A 61 -18.83 6.83 -0.07
C ALA A 61 -17.86 6.55 -1.23
N ALA A 62 -17.48 7.60 -1.96
CA ALA A 62 -16.48 7.50 -3.04
C ALA A 62 -15.12 6.98 -2.53
N ALA A 63 -14.68 7.41 -1.34
CA ALA A 63 -13.46 6.92 -0.71
C ALA A 63 -13.50 5.42 -0.44
N ALA A 64 -14.62 4.93 0.10
CA ALA A 64 -14.80 3.52 0.41
C ALA A 64 -14.75 2.65 -0.85
N GLU A 65 -15.42 3.07 -1.92
CA GLU A 65 -15.38 2.39 -3.21
C GLU A 65 -13.97 2.34 -3.79
N LEU A 66 -13.23 3.45 -3.72
CA LEU A 66 -11.85 3.51 -4.18
C LEU A 66 -10.94 2.53 -3.42
N ILE A 67 -11.09 2.43 -2.10
CA ILE A 67 -10.29 1.50 -1.27
C ILE A 67 -10.55 0.05 -1.69
N VAL A 68 -11.83 -0.33 -1.84
CA VAL A 68 -12.21 -1.70 -2.26
C VAL A 68 -11.69 -2.02 -3.65
N LEU A 69 -11.80 -1.06 -4.59
CA LEU A 69 -11.25 -1.22 -5.94
C LEU A 69 -9.74 -1.45 -5.89
N LEU A 70 -8.99 -0.62 -5.15
CA LEU A 70 -7.54 -0.75 -5.02
C LEU A 70 -7.15 -2.11 -4.42
N GLU A 71 -7.84 -2.56 -3.37
CA GLU A 71 -7.60 -3.88 -2.78
C GLU A 71 -7.83 -5.01 -3.81
N SER A 72 -8.89 -4.91 -4.61
CA SER A 72 -9.19 -5.90 -5.67
C SER A 72 -8.10 -5.95 -6.75
N LEU A 73 -7.57 -4.79 -7.13
CA LEU A 73 -6.47 -4.68 -8.09
C LEU A 73 -5.19 -5.31 -7.53
N CYS A 74 -4.86 -5.05 -6.26
CA CYS A 74 -3.70 -5.65 -5.59
C CYS A 74 -3.76 -7.19 -5.54
N LYS A 75 -4.96 -7.78 -5.43
CA LYS A 75 -5.16 -9.25 -5.41
C LYS A 75 -4.95 -9.90 -6.78
N HIS A 76 -5.19 -9.17 -7.87
CA HIS A 76 -5.08 -9.67 -9.25
C HIS A 76 -4.23 -8.73 -10.11
N PRO A 77 -2.91 -8.66 -9.88
CA PRO A 77 -2.07 -7.70 -10.56
C PRO A 77 -1.87 -8.04 -12.04
N GLN A 78 -2.46 -7.22 -12.92
CA GLN A 78 -2.16 -7.22 -14.35
C GLN A 78 -0.97 -6.28 -14.69
N VAL A 79 -0.66 -5.36 -13.77
CA VAL A 79 0.47 -4.40 -13.79
C VAL A 79 1.01 -4.33 -12.35
N HIS A 80 2.28 -3.94 -12.15
CA HIS A 80 2.86 -3.75 -10.81
C HIS A 80 2.04 -2.73 -10.00
N ILE A 81 1.27 -3.20 -9.01
CA ILE A 81 0.31 -2.35 -8.28
C ILE A 81 0.85 -1.92 -6.92
N THR A 82 0.68 -0.62 -6.71
CA THR A 82 1.02 0.19 -5.53
C THR A 82 0.11 -0.11 -4.34
N LEU A 83 0.70 -0.48 -3.21
CA LEU A 83 0.03 -0.47 -1.90
C LEU A 83 -0.27 0.97 -1.49
N VAL A 84 -1.55 1.35 -1.41
CA VAL A 84 -1.98 2.66 -0.91
C VAL A 84 -2.08 2.59 0.61
N THR A 85 -1.01 3.00 1.30
CA THR A 85 -1.05 3.22 2.75
C THR A 85 -1.45 4.67 3.00
N THR A 86 -2.53 4.93 3.73
CA THR A 86 -2.81 6.28 4.25
C THR A 86 -1.85 6.55 5.40
N GLU A 87 -0.84 7.39 5.20
CA GLU A 87 0.11 7.72 6.27
C GLU A 87 -0.46 8.82 7.18
N ARG A 88 -0.53 8.53 8.48
CA ARG A 88 -0.31 9.57 9.50
C ARG A 88 1.20 9.69 9.63
N SER A 89 1.73 10.90 9.53
CA SER A 89 3.16 11.18 9.66
C SER A 89 3.69 10.71 11.01
N THR A 90 4.17 9.48 11.05
CA THR A 90 5.09 8.95 12.06
C THR A 90 6.19 8.27 11.27
N HIS A 91 7.42 8.75 11.47
CA HIS A 91 8.65 8.28 10.86
C HIS A 91 8.55 6.83 10.37
N ALA A 92 8.42 6.69 9.06
CA ALA A 92 8.45 5.37 8.46
C ALA A 92 9.84 4.80 8.72
N CYS A 93 9.90 3.73 9.49
CA CYS A 93 11.05 2.85 9.53
C CYS A 93 11.05 2.06 8.21
N PHE A 94 11.39 2.75 7.13
CA PHE A 94 12.03 2.12 5.99
C PHE A 94 13.52 2.20 6.30
N PHE A 95 14.21 1.07 6.11
CA PHE A 95 15.65 0.88 6.32
C PHE A 95 16.50 2.15 6.23
#